data_AF-A0AAN9FUN1-F1
#
_entry.id   AF-A0AAN9FUN1-F1
#
_cell.length_a   1.000
_cell.length_b   1.000
_cell.length_c   1.000
_cell.angle_alpha   90.00
_cell.angle_beta   90.00
_cell.angle_gamma   90.00
#
_symmetry.space_group_name_H-M   'P 1'
#
loop_
_entity.id
_entity.type
_entity.pdbx_description
1 polymer ?
#
loop_
_entity_poly.entity_id
_entity_poly.type
_entity_poly.pdbx_seq_one_letter_code
_entity_poly.pdbx_strand_id
1 'polypeptide(L)'
;MLASRGFACLALAVFLYDDLPKTSEKLDFDYFEDAINILLSNPTVIPDRCGVVGNSKIGDVVFNMGVLFEQVKAVVGINAITFNMHTEFSYKGKVYAKGLEVPPEALIMDENGMLRSDISACFNNDLPHMIPVEKADDDTYFLLACSEDDACGFKHCPPQFIERMKAHGRKNYEIVLYPGAGHILHPPYDPFQPNTYHRYLPTTTKCEGKPLTGGTIIKWGGSPLGTCNAQVALWQHMQKFFMQHVREKSPCWTVEVSSNRTLKQACVAPR
;
A
#
# COMPACT_ATOMS: atom_id res chain seq x y z
N MET A 1 -16.60 -7.34 3.01
CA MET A 1 -15.15 -7.07 2.91
C MET A 1 -14.40 -8.31 2.41
N LEU A 2 -13.09 -8.27 2.17
CA LEU A 2 -12.34 -9.30 1.41
C LEU A 2 -12.61 -10.72 1.93
N ALA A 3 -12.70 -10.91 3.25
CA ALA A 3 -12.98 -12.22 3.84
C ALA A 3 -14.28 -12.89 3.32
N SER A 4 -15.33 -12.10 3.09
CA SER A 4 -16.60 -12.60 2.51
C SER A 4 -16.51 -13.01 1.03
N ARG A 5 -15.32 -12.88 0.42
CA ARG A 5 -15.05 -13.15 -1.00
C ARG A 5 -14.04 -14.28 -1.20
N GLY A 6 -13.84 -15.10 -0.16
CA GLY A 6 -13.00 -16.30 -0.22
C GLY A 6 -11.52 -16.04 0.08
N PHE A 7 -11.19 -14.93 0.74
CA PHE A 7 -9.84 -14.63 1.21
C PHE A 7 -9.74 -14.85 2.71
N ALA A 8 -8.66 -15.47 3.18
CA ALA A 8 -8.25 -15.27 4.56
C ALA A 8 -7.52 -13.92 4.66
N CYS A 9 -7.89 -13.07 5.60
CA CYS A 9 -7.35 -11.72 5.71
C CYS A 9 -6.86 -11.44 7.13
N LEU A 10 -5.63 -10.92 7.23
CA LEU A 10 -5.08 -10.35 8.45
C LEU A 10 -5.09 -8.83 8.33
N ALA A 11 -5.90 -8.16 9.16
CA ALA A 11 -5.82 -6.71 9.30
C ALA A 11 -4.67 -6.38 10.27
N LEU A 12 -3.59 -5.81 9.74
CA LEU A 12 -2.36 -5.58 10.50
C LEU A 12 -2.29 -4.12 10.98
N ALA A 13 -2.24 -3.93 12.29
CA ALA A 13 -1.92 -2.62 12.86
C ALA A 13 -0.40 -2.37 12.69
N VAL A 14 0.01 -1.14 12.40
CA VAL A 14 1.44 -0.84 12.14
C VAL A 14 2.06 0.01 13.25
N PHE A 15 1.32 0.99 13.75
CA PHE A 15 1.74 1.90 14.82
C PHE A 15 0.49 2.49 15.49
N LEU A 16 0.67 3.18 16.62
CA LEU A 16 -0.38 3.83 17.42
C LEU A 16 -1.53 2.88 17.81
N TYR A 17 -1.22 1.62 18.09
CA TYR A 17 -2.19 0.65 18.56
C TYR A 17 -1.55 -0.24 19.62
N ASP A 18 -2.18 -0.31 20.80
CA ASP A 18 -1.71 -1.09 21.94
C ASP A 18 -0.23 -0.82 22.30
N ASP A 19 0.61 -1.85 22.26
CA ASP A 19 2.04 -1.86 22.56
C ASP A 19 2.93 -1.54 21.34
N LEU A 20 2.35 -1.34 20.15
CA LEU A 20 3.08 -0.93 18.95
C LEU A 20 3.73 0.46 19.10
N PRO A 21 4.72 0.79 18.24
CA PRO A 21 5.34 2.11 18.21
C PRO A 21 4.32 3.25 18.22
N LYS A 22 4.63 4.33 18.93
CA LYS A 22 3.71 5.48 19.02
C LYS A 22 3.69 6.36 17.77
N THR A 23 4.68 6.21 16.89
CA THR A 23 4.81 6.93 15.63
C THR A 23 5.23 5.96 14.52
N SER A 24 5.12 6.39 13.27
CA SER A 24 5.63 5.66 12.10
C SER A 24 7.07 6.04 11.74
N GLU A 25 7.80 6.75 12.61
CA GLU A 25 9.16 7.24 12.33
C GLU A 25 10.18 6.10 12.26
N LYS A 26 9.94 5.01 12.99
CA LYS A 26 10.76 3.80 12.99
C LYS A 26 9.88 2.58 12.92
N LEU A 27 10.06 1.76 11.89
CA LEU A 27 9.34 0.50 11.71
C LEU A 27 10.33 -0.62 11.43
N ASP A 28 10.07 -1.80 12.01
CA ASP A 28 10.92 -2.98 11.83
C ASP A 28 10.24 -4.00 10.91
N PHE A 29 10.91 -4.42 9.84
CA PHE A 29 10.41 -5.44 8.92
C PHE A 29 10.33 -6.84 9.54
N ASP A 30 11.04 -7.10 10.65
CA ASP A 30 10.89 -8.36 11.40
C ASP A 30 9.42 -8.54 11.87
N TYR A 31 8.73 -7.44 12.25
CA TYR A 31 7.30 -7.45 12.62
C TYR A 31 6.38 -7.92 11.47
N PHE A 32 6.70 -7.49 10.24
CA PHE A 32 5.90 -7.83 9.07
C PHE A 32 6.19 -9.24 8.57
N GLU A 33 7.43 -9.71 8.70
CA GLU A 33 7.82 -11.11 8.45
C GLU A 33 7.05 -12.03 9.40
N ASP A 34 7.00 -11.71 10.70
CA ASP A 34 6.22 -12.46 11.69
C ASP A 34 4.73 -12.47 11.37
N ALA A 35 4.16 -11.35 10.94
CA ALA A 35 2.76 -11.28 10.53
C ALA A 35 2.44 -12.18 9.32
N ILE A 36 3.35 -12.24 8.34
CA ILE A 36 3.24 -13.17 7.20
C ILE A 36 3.31 -14.62 7.69
N ASN A 37 4.28 -14.93 8.56
CA ASN A 37 4.45 -16.28 9.11
C ASN A 37 3.21 -16.74 9.89
N ILE A 38 2.63 -15.86 10.71
CA ILE A 38 1.38 -16.13 11.43
C ILE A 38 0.23 -16.42 10.45
N LEU A 39 0.07 -15.58 9.42
CA LEU A 39 -0.98 -15.77 8.42
C LEU A 39 -0.83 -17.11 7.69
N LEU A 40 0.39 -17.44 7.22
CA LEU A 40 0.67 -18.65 6.46
C LEU A 40 0.68 -19.93 7.31
N SER A 41 0.93 -19.82 8.62
CA SER A 41 0.84 -20.95 9.55
C SER A 41 -0.59 -21.45 9.78
N ASN A 42 -1.60 -20.66 9.42
CA ASN A 42 -2.98 -21.06 9.59
C ASN A 42 -3.37 -22.15 8.57
N PRO A 43 -3.89 -23.31 8.99
CA PRO A 43 -4.17 -24.44 8.10
C PRO A 43 -5.27 -24.18 7.05
N THR A 44 -6.03 -23.08 7.18
CA THR A 44 -7.05 -22.66 6.21
C THR A 44 -6.52 -21.70 5.14
N VAL A 45 -5.24 -21.30 5.25
CA VAL A 45 -4.55 -20.38 4.35
C VAL A 45 -3.66 -21.18 3.41
N ILE A 46 -3.51 -20.70 2.17
CA ILE A 46 -2.55 -21.26 1.22
C ILE A 46 -1.14 -21.02 1.80
N PRO A 47 -0.33 -22.06 2.04
CA PRO A 47 0.84 -21.95 2.90
C PRO A 47 2.05 -21.28 2.22
N ASP A 48 2.11 -21.23 0.89
CA ASP A 48 3.31 -20.82 0.16
C ASP A 48 3.34 -19.34 -0.24
N ARG A 49 2.19 -18.64 -0.20
CA ARG A 49 2.12 -17.25 -0.67
C ARG A 49 0.96 -16.44 -0.12
N CYS A 50 1.15 -15.14 -0.08
CA CYS A 50 0.14 -14.16 0.28
C CYS A 50 0.14 -12.94 -0.65
N GLY A 51 -0.88 -12.10 -0.48
CA GLY A 51 -0.95 -10.77 -1.09
C GLY A 51 -1.07 -9.71 0.00
N VAL A 52 -0.60 -8.51 -0.31
CA VAL A 52 -0.63 -7.36 0.59
C VAL A 52 -1.30 -6.17 -0.09
N VAL A 53 -2.03 -5.38 0.68
CA VAL A 53 -2.66 -4.13 0.22
C VAL A 53 -2.34 -3.01 1.20
N GLY A 54 -1.92 -1.87 0.68
CA GLY A 54 -1.62 -0.67 1.46
C GLY A 54 -2.14 0.57 0.74
N ASN A 55 -2.66 1.52 1.52
CA ASN A 55 -3.11 2.81 1.01
C ASN A 55 -2.21 3.94 1.50
N SER A 56 -2.07 5.00 0.69
CA SER A 56 -1.36 6.22 1.09
C SER A 56 0.07 5.91 1.58
N LYS A 57 0.43 6.39 2.78
CA LYS A 57 1.71 6.14 3.44
C LYS A 57 2.05 4.65 3.57
N ILE A 58 1.08 3.78 3.82
CA ILE A 58 1.32 2.32 3.95
C ILE A 58 1.79 1.69 2.63
N GLY A 59 1.71 2.44 1.51
CA GLY A 59 2.38 2.12 0.26
C GLY A 59 3.83 1.72 0.42
N ASP A 60 4.67 2.55 1.08
CA ASP A 60 6.10 2.21 1.18
C ASP A 60 6.34 0.95 1.99
N VAL A 61 5.53 0.69 3.00
CA VAL A 61 5.55 -0.57 3.75
C VAL A 61 5.28 -1.75 2.80
N VAL A 62 4.13 -1.77 2.10
CA VAL A 62 3.74 -2.95 1.30
C VAL A 62 4.60 -3.16 0.05
N PHE A 63 5.12 -2.09 -0.56
CA PHE A 63 6.07 -2.20 -1.66
C PHE A 63 7.40 -2.81 -1.19
N ASN A 64 7.92 -2.38 -0.03
CA ASN A 64 9.10 -3.04 0.55
C ASN A 64 8.82 -4.48 0.98
N MET A 65 7.62 -4.80 1.48
CA MET A 65 7.23 -6.18 1.77
C MET A 65 7.34 -7.07 0.52
N GLY A 66 6.89 -6.57 -0.64
CA GLY A 66 7.04 -7.28 -1.92
C GLY A 66 8.48 -7.44 -2.40
N VAL A 67 9.40 -6.60 -1.93
CA VAL A 67 10.85 -6.72 -2.22
C VAL A 67 11.54 -7.66 -1.24
N LEU A 68 11.14 -7.66 0.03
CA LEU A 68 11.85 -8.32 1.12
C LEU A 68 11.41 -9.76 1.37
N PHE A 69 10.14 -10.08 1.10
CA PHE A 69 9.54 -11.35 1.50
C PHE A 69 9.12 -12.15 0.28
N GLU A 70 9.79 -13.28 0.07
CA GLU A 70 9.53 -14.19 -1.03
C GLU A 70 8.08 -14.69 -1.06
N GLN A 71 7.38 -14.75 0.08
CA GLN A 71 5.99 -15.23 0.13
C GLN A 71 5.00 -14.18 -0.40
N VAL A 72 5.39 -12.91 -0.53
CA VAL A 72 4.52 -11.83 -1.02
C VAL A 72 4.53 -11.82 -2.55
N LYS A 73 3.47 -12.35 -3.16
CA LYS A 73 3.38 -12.50 -4.63
C LYS A 73 2.47 -11.48 -5.31
N ALA A 74 1.70 -10.71 -4.55
CA ALA A 74 0.80 -9.70 -5.07
C ALA A 74 0.78 -8.48 -4.14
N VAL A 75 1.17 -7.31 -4.65
CA VAL A 75 1.23 -6.05 -3.91
C VAL A 75 0.26 -5.06 -4.52
N VAL A 76 -0.68 -4.55 -3.74
CA VAL A 76 -1.66 -3.54 -4.18
C VAL A 76 -1.41 -2.23 -3.42
N GLY A 77 -0.98 -1.20 -4.14
CA GLY A 77 -0.85 0.16 -3.63
C GLY A 77 -2.01 1.03 -4.07
N ILE A 78 -2.76 1.61 -3.13
CA ILE A 78 -3.90 2.50 -3.39
C ILE A 78 -3.54 3.94 -3.03
N ASN A 79 -3.47 4.82 -4.04
CA ASN A 79 -2.90 6.16 -3.92
C ASN A 79 -1.62 6.10 -3.07
N ALA A 80 -0.72 5.19 -3.45
CA ALA A 80 0.36 4.72 -2.60
C ALA A 80 1.71 5.31 -3.02
N ILE A 81 2.58 5.50 -2.02
CA ILE A 81 3.92 6.03 -2.25
C ILE A 81 4.85 4.93 -2.77
N THR A 82 5.74 5.28 -3.70
CA THR A 82 6.68 4.33 -4.35
C THR A 82 8.15 4.57 -3.95
N PHE A 83 8.37 5.40 -2.94
CA PHE A 83 9.66 5.69 -2.33
C PHE A 83 9.51 5.71 -0.81
N ASN A 84 10.59 5.44 -0.08
CA ASN A 84 10.58 5.51 1.37
C ASN A 84 10.43 6.98 1.80
N MET A 85 9.44 7.28 2.65
CA MET A 85 9.17 8.64 3.13
C MET A 85 9.01 8.65 4.64
N HIS A 86 9.68 9.60 5.32
CA HIS A 86 9.68 9.84 6.77
C HIS A 86 10.11 8.69 7.69
N THR A 87 9.99 7.44 7.27
CA THR A 87 10.23 6.26 8.12
C THR A 87 11.65 5.75 7.94
N GLU A 88 12.36 5.54 9.05
CA GLU A 88 13.53 4.66 9.10
C GLU A 88 13.03 3.21 9.24
N PHE A 89 13.37 2.38 8.26
CA PHE A 89 13.04 0.96 8.25
C PHE A 89 14.24 0.15 8.71
N SER A 90 14.05 -0.72 9.71
CA SER A 90 15.00 -1.78 10.06
C SER A 90 14.57 -3.14 9.51
N TYR A 91 15.51 -4.06 9.33
CA TYR A 91 15.26 -5.47 9.06
C TYR A 91 16.44 -6.29 9.57
N LYS A 92 16.19 -7.39 10.30
CA LYS A 92 17.23 -8.28 10.86
C LYS A 92 18.26 -7.50 11.67
N GLY A 93 17.78 -6.58 12.50
CA GLY A 93 18.60 -5.73 13.39
C GLY A 93 19.46 -4.68 12.71
N LYS A 94 19.27 -4.40 11.41
CA LYS A 94 20.03 -3.39 10.66
C LYS A 94 19.10 -2.36 10.04
N VAL A 95 19.57 -1.12 9.89
CA VAL A 95 18.86 -0.12 9.09
C VAL A 95 18.85 -0.58 7.63
N TYR A 96 17.65 -0.83 7.11
CA TYR A 96 17.39 -1.28 5.75
C TYR A 96 17.21 -0.10 4.79
N ALA A 97 16.38 0.88 5.17
CA ALA A 97 16.11 2.06 4.37
C ALA A 97 15.83 3.27 5.26
N LYS A 98 16.11 4.46 4.74
CA LYS A 98 15.73 5.74 5.38
C LYS A 98 14.80 6.49 4.46
N GLY A 99 13.68 6.95 5.01
CA GLY A 99 12.71 7.74 4.29
C GLY A 99 13.23 9.14 3.97
N LEU A 100 12.82 9.67 2.83
CA LEU A 100 12.99 11.08 2.51
C LEU A 100 12.17 11.91 3.50
N GLU A 101 12.78 12.95 4.06
CA GLU A 101 12.03 13.97 4.79
C GLU A 101 11.27 14.86 3.81
N VAL A 102 9.96 14.98 4.03
CA VAL A 102 9.12 15.80 3.16
C VAL A 102 9.42 17.28 3.40
N PRO A 103 9.75 18.05 2.34
CA PRO A 103 10.00 19.46 2.45
C PRO A 103 8.74 20.21 2.96
N PRO A 104 8.87 21.23 3.82
CA PRO A 104 7.73 22.05 4.27
C PRO A 104 6.90 22.62 3.12
N GLU A 105 7.51 22.86 1.96
CA GLU A 105 6.90 23.35 0.73
C GLU A 105 5.85 22.38 0.14
N ALA A 106 5.87 21.11 0.53
CA ALA A 106 4.82 20.15 0.16
C ALA A 106 3.47 20.49 0.82
N LEU A 107 3.47 21.26 1.90
CA LEU A 107 2.24 21.71 2.57
C LEU A 107 1.74 23.00 1.91
N ILE A 108 0.67 22.89 1.13
CA ILE A 108 0.13 23.98 0.33
C ILE A 108 -1.25 24.34 0.85
N MET A 109 -1.43 25.61 1.19
CA MET A 109 -2.74 26.18 1.51
C MET A 109 -3.38 26.73 0.23
N ASP A 110 -4.61 26.33 -0.06
CA ASP A 110 -5.36 26.88 -1.20
C ASP A 110 -6.03 28.23 -0.86
N GLU A 111 -6.60 28.87 -1.88
CA GLU A 111 -7.26 30.19 -1.76
C GLU A 111 -8.42 30.22 -0.75
N ASN A 112 -8.99 29.05 -0.41
CA ASN A 112 -10.06 28.91 0.57
C ASN A 112 -9.54 28.58 1.98
N GLY A 113 -8.21 28.60 2.16
CA GLY A 113 -7.55 28.29 3.42
C GLY A 113 -7.42 26.80 3.71
N MET A 114 -7.72 25.90 2.75
CA MET A 114 -7.62 24.46 2.96
C MET A 114 -6.21 23.95 2.70
N LEU A 115 -5.70 23.12 3.61
CA LEU A 115 -4.36 22.56 3.52
C LEU A 115 -4.38 21.25 2.72
N ARG A 116 -3.42 21.07 1.82
CA ARG A 116 -3.13 19.79 1.14
C ARG A 116 -1.63 19.51 1.22
N SER A 117 -1.26 18.22 1.21
CA SER A 117 0.13 17.78 1.24
C SER A 117 0.55 17.25 -0.13
N ASP A 118 1.04 18.12 -1.01
CA ASP A 118 1.47 17.78 -2.37
C ASP A 118 2.92 17.30 -2.42
N ILE A 119 3.10 15.99 -2.54
CA ILE A 119 4.45 15.39 -2.57
C ILE A 119 5.15 15.53 -3.92
N SER A 120 4.59 16.27 -4.89
CA SER A 120 5.21 16.48 -6.21
C SER A 120 6.63 17.04 -6.12
N ALA A 121 6.89 17.90 -5.14
CA ALA A 121 8.21 18.47 -4.87
C ALA A 121 9.28 17.43 -4.45
N CYS A 122 8.86 16.24 -3.99
CA CYS A 122 9.79 15.16 -3.64
C CYS A 122 10.38 14.46 -4.87
N PHE A 123 9.78 14.65 -6.05
CA PHE A 123 10.20 14.00 -7.28
C PHE A 123 11.20 14.87 -8.05
N ASN A 124 12.48 14.66 -7.79
CA ASN A 124 13.60 15.19 -8.58
C ASN A 124 14.16 14.09 -9.52
N ASN A 125 15.06 14.45 -10.43
CA ASN A 125 15.57 13.54 -11.47
C ASN A 125 16.32 12.31 -10.91
N ASP A 126 16.79 12.36 -9.66
CA ASP A 126 17.41 11.23 -8.95
C ASP A 126 16.88 11.16 -7.51
N LEU A 127 15.82 10.36 -7.28
CA LEU A 127 15.28 10.10 -5.95
C LEU A 127 15.91 8.83 -5.36
N PRO A 128 16.98 8.91 -4.54
CA PRO A 128 17.68 7.73 -4.01
C PRO A 128 16.83 6.90 -3.03
N HIS A 129 15.71 7.46 -2.58
CA HIS A 129 14.78 6.81 -1.66
C HIS A 129 13.76 5.90 -2.37
N MET A 130 13.79 5.83 -3.70
CA MET A 130 12.92 4.92 -4.47
C MET A 130 13.02 3.50 -3.94
N ILE A 131 11.86 2.87 -3.76
CA ILE A 131 11.81 1.47 -3.32
C ILE A 131 12.35 0.61 -4.47
N PRO A 132 13.30 -0.31 -4.22
CA PRO A 132 13.94 -1.08 -5.28
C PRO A 132 13.05 -2.25 -5.73
N VAL A 133 11.86 -1.93 -6.24
CA VAL A 133 10.83 -2.89 -6.71
C VAL A 133 11.33 -3.81 -7.83
N GLU A 134 12.37 -3.39 -8.56
CA GLU A 134 13.08 -4.21 -9.54
C GLU A 134 13.75 -5.44 -8.94
N LYS A 135 14.03 -5.43 -7.62
CA LYS A 135 14.68 -6.53 -6.89
C LYS A 135 13.71 -7.55 -6.31
N ALA A 136 12.41 -7.31 -6.39
CA ALA A 136 11.41 -8.29 -5.99
C ALA A 136 11.49 -9.53 -6.89
N ASP A 137 11.02 -10.68 -6.39
CA ASP A 137 11.00 -11.95 -7.13
C ASP A 137 10.31 -11.82 -8.49
N ASP A 138 10.73 -12.64 -9.46
CA ASP A 138 10.17 -12.67 -10.82
C ASP A 138 8.65 -12.90 -10.87
N ASP A 139 8.09 -13.56 -9.85
CA ASP A 139 6.67 -13.85 -9.71
C ASP A 139 5.94 -12.97 -8.69
N THR A 140 6.55 -11.87 -8.24
CA THR A 140 5.87 -10.83 -7.45
C THR A 140 5.22 -9.81 -8.37
N TYR A 141 3.92 -9.58 -8.25
CA TYR A 141 3.17 -8.66 -9.10
C TYR A 141 2.76 -7.40 -8.35
N PHE A 142 2.78 -6.25 -9.03
CA PHE A 142 2.41 -4.96 -8.45
C PHE A 142 1.18 -4.36 -9.14
N LEU A 143 0.22 -3.88 -8.37
CA LEU A 143 -0.90 -3.06 -8.85
C LEU A 143 -0.83 -1.70 -8.15
N LEU A 144 -0.61 -0.63 -8.92
CA LEU A 144 -0.68 0.73 -8.42
C LEU A 144 -1.97 1.39 -8.92
N ALA A 145 -2.92 1.58 -8.00
CA ALA A 145 -4.16 2.29 -8.23
C ALA A 145 -4.00 3.76 -7.83
N CYS A 146 -4.15 4.67 -8.79
CA CYS A 146 -4.00 6.10 -8.61
C CYS A 146 -5.31 6.83 -8.89
N SER A 147 -5.45 8.02 -8.33
CA SER A 147 -6.62 8.87 -8.50
C SER A 147 -6.20 10.18 -9.16
N GLU A 148 -6.94 10.60 -10.18
CA GLU A 148 -6.60 11.77 -11.00
C GLU A 148 -6.64 13.09 -10.21
N ASP A 149 -7.64 13.22 -9.35
CA ASP A 149 -7.89 14.38 -8.50
C ASP A 149 -7.32 14.20 -7.09
N ASP A 150 -6.31 13.34 -6.92
CA ASP A 150 -5.57 13.21 -5.65
C ASP A 150 -4.88 14.53 -5.30
N ALA A 151 -5.32 15.16 -4.21
CA ALA A 151 -4.76 16.41 -3.71
C ALA A 151 -3.37 16.26 -3.04
N CYS A 152 -2.96 15.02 -2.74
CA CYS A 152 -1.71 14.70 -2.08
C CYS A 152 -0.52 14.51 -3.05
N GLY A 153 -0.75 14.54 -4.36
CA GLY A 153 0.32 14.44 -5.36
C GLY A 153 0.85 13.03 -5.61
N PHE A 154 0.20 11.97 -5.10
CA PHE A 154 0.66 10.59 -5.31
C PHE A 154 0.44 10.11 -6.75
N LYS A 155 -0.36 10.84 -7.54
CA LYS A 155 -0.43 10.68 -9.00
C LYS A 155 0.91 10.89 -9.72
N HIS A 156 1.91 11.45 -9.05
CA HIS A 156 3.27 11.61 -9.55
C HIS A 156 4.20 10.42 -9.24
N CYS A 157 3.76 9.43 -8.44
CA CYS A 157 4.50 8.19 -8.19
C CYS A 157 4.65 7.29 -9.45
N PRO A 158 3.60 7.07 -10.28
CA PRO A 158 3.67 6.10 -11.37
C PRO A 158 4.78 6.33 -12.40
N PRO A 159 5.07 7.55 -12.90
CA PRO A 159 6.10 7.77 -13.91
C PRO A 159 7.46 7.16 -13.53
N GLN A 160 7.95 7.40 -12.32
CA GLN A 160 9.26 6.91 -11.87
C GLN A 160 9.22 5.41 -11.53
N PHE A 161 8.10 4.92 -10.98
CA PHE A 161 7.90 3.48 -10.80
C PHE A 161 7.98 2.75 -12.15
N ILE A 162 7.27 3.26 -13.17
CA ILE A 162 7.25 2.70 -14.53
C ILE A 162 8.65 2.75 -15.14
N GLU A 163 9.33 3.89 -15.05
CA GLU A 163 10.69 4.06 -15.56
C GLU A 163 11.64 3.04 -14.95
N ARG A 164 11.61 2.89 -13.62
CA ARG A 164 12.42 1.93 -12.88
C ARG A 164 12.15 0.49 -13.30
N MET A 165 10.88 0.09 -13.40
CA MET A 165 10.50 -1.25 -13.85
C MET A 165 10.97 -1.51 -15.28
N LYS A 166 10.79 -0.54 -16.19
CA LYS A 166 11.22 -0.65 -17.60
C LYS A 166 12.74 -0.74 -17.73
N ALA A 167 13.49 0.07 -17.00
CA ALA A 167 14.95 0.08 -17.02
C ALA A 167 15.56 -1.28 -16.63
N HIS A 168 14.84 -2.07 -15.82
CA HIS A 168 15.24 -3.41 -15.37
C HIS A 168 14.48 -4.55 -16.08
N GLY A 169 13.76 -4.26 -17.17
CA GLY A 169 13.07 -5.27 -17.98
C GLY A 169 11.87 -5.94 -17.29
N ARG A 170 11.36 -5.36 -16.19
CA ARG A 170 10.24 -5.89 -15.40
C ARG A 170 8.91 -5.60 -16.09
N LYS A 171 8.00 -6.57 -16.09
CA LYS A 171 6.66 -6.49 -16.75
C LYS A 171 5.50 -6.86 -15.84
N ASN A 172 5.80 -7.29 -14.62
CA ASN A 172 4.93 -7.76 -13.56
C ASN A 172 4.28 -6.58 -12.80
N TYR A 173 3.71 -5.62 -13.53
CA TYR A 173 3.00 -4.51 -12.91
C TYR A 173 1.79 -4.02 -13.73
N GLU A 174 0.82 -3.46 -13.02
CA GLU A 174 -0.37 -2.80 -13.55
C GLU A 174 -0.49 -1.41 -12.91
N ILE A 175 -0.81 -0.40 -13.71
CA ILE A 175 -1.10 0.96 -13.24
C ILE A 175 -2.50 1.32 -13.71
N VAL A 176 -3.34 1.77 -12.79
CA VAL A 176 -4.69 2.25 -13.10
C VAL A 176 -4.85 3.65 -12.57
N LEU A 177 -5.38 4.55 -13.40
CA LEU A 177 -5.76 5.90 -12.99
C LEU A 177 -7.29 6.00 -13.01
N TYR A 178 -7.88 6.41 -11.89
CA TYR A 178 -9.32 6.60 -11.74
C TYR A 178 -9.67 8.10 -11.91
N PRO A 179 -10.39 8.47 -12.99
CA PRO A 179 -10.80 9.85 -13.23
C PRO A 179 -11.78 10.35 -12.18
N GLY A 180 -11.62 11.62 -11.77
CA GLY A 180 -12.54 12.26 -10.81
C GLY A 180 -12.48 11.74 -9.37
N ALA A 181 -11.53 10.86 -9.05
CA ALA A 181 -11.35 10.27 -7.72
C ALA A 181 -10.30 11.03 -6.90
N GLY A 182 -10.48 11.06 -5.58
CA GLY A 182 -9.56 11.71 -4.63
C GLY A 182 -8.62 10.72 -3.92
N HIS A 183 -7.86 11.23 -2.95
CA HIS A 183 -6.90 10.43 -2.19
C HIS A 183 -7.54 9.30 -1.37
N ILE A 184 -8.74 9.56 -0.81
CA ILE A 184 -9.42 8.62 0.08
C ILE A 184 -10.29 7.68 -0.74
N LEU A 185 -9.77 6.47 -0.99
CA LEU A 185 -10.51 5.35 -1.59
C LEU A 185 -10.76 4.27 -0.54
N HIS A 186 -12.02 4.18 -0.15
CA HIS A 186 -12.53 3.20 0.81
C HIS A 186 -13.11 1.96 0.10
N PRO A 187 -13.59 0.95 0.84
CA PRO A 187 -14.45 -0.07 0.27
C PRO A 187 -15.65 0.49 -0.50
N PRO A 188 -16.27 -0.29 -1.41
CA PRO A 188 -17.39 0.18 -2.21
C PRO A 188 -18.53 0.78 -1.37
N TYR A 189 -19.08 1.89 -1.88
CA TYR A 189 -20.22 2.62 -1.30
C TYR A 189 -19.95 3.37 0.02
N ASP A 190 -18.72 3.37 0.53
CA ASP A 190 -18.36 4.28 1.60
C ASP A 190 -18.46 5.74 1.12
N PRO A 191 -18.91 6.66 2.00
CA PRO A 191 -19.21 8.03 1.60
C PRO A 191 -17.97 8.78 1.15
N PHE A 192 -18.15 9.64 0.14
CA PHE A 192 -17.12 10.55 -0.34
C PHE A 192 -16.68 11.52 0.77
N GLN A 193 -15.37 11.62 0.98
CA GLN A 193 -14.74 12.45 2.02
C GLN A 193 -13.74 13.42 1.36
N PRO A 194 -14.18 14.60 0.89
CA PRO A 194 -13.31 15.56 0.24
C PRO A 194 -12.25 16.10 1.19
N ASN A 195 -12.59 16.23 2.47
CA ASN A 195 -11.73 16.77 3.52
C ASN A 195 -11.95 15.99 4.83
N THR A 196 -10.89 15.77 5.62
CA THR A 196 -11.02 15.21 6.98
C THR A 196 -10.00 15.83 7.93
N TYR A 197 -10.23 15.67 9.24
CA TYR A 197 -9.25 16.06 10.26
C TYR A 197 -8.04 15.11 10.24
N HIS A 198 -6.87 15.66 9.98
CA HIS A 198 -5.59 14.96 10.03
C HIS A 198 -4.86 15.29 11.33
N ARG A 199 -4.74 14.29 12.21
CA ARG A 199 -4.16 14.44 13.55
C ARG A 199 -2.69 14.86 13.53
N TYR A 200 -1.92 14.46 12.50
CA TYR A 200 -0.48 14.66 12.45
C TYR A 200 -0.02 15.86 11.61
N LEU A 201 -0.95 16.54 10.92
CA LEU A 201 -0.62 17.68 10.08
C LEU A 201 -1.14 18.98 10.71
N PRO A 202 -0.42 20.11 10.55
CA PRO A 202 0.91 20.20 9.93
C PRO A 202 2.00 19.53 10.78
N THR A 203 2.96 18.86 10.13
CA THR A 203 4.17 18.36 10.79
C THR A 203 5.07 19.57 11.07
N THR A 204 5.04 20.17 12.26
CA THR A 204 6.29 20.76 12.76
C THR A 204 7.31 19.64 13.01
N THR A 205 8.46 19.81 12.39
CA THR A 205 9.69 19.39 13.03
C THR A 205 9.72 19.92 14.48
N LYS A 206 10.41 19.21 15.38
CA LYS A 206 10.77 19.80 16.67
C LYS A 206 11.65 21.02 16.42
N CYS A 207 11.10 22.23 16.53
CA CYS A 207 11.87 23.41 16.91
C CYS A 207 11.56 23.70 18.39
N GLU A 208 12.60 23.66 19.23
CA GLU A 208 12.58 24.29 20.56
C GLU A 208 11.54 23.76 21.60
N GLY A 209 11.28 22.45 21.62
CA GLY A 209 10.66 21.81 22.79
C GLY A 209 9.18 22.13 23.05
N LYS A 210 8.43 22.63 22.06
CA LYS A 210 6.96 22.76 22.13
C LYS A 210 6.27 21.78 21.18
N PRO A 211 5.24 21.04 21.62
CA PRO A 211 4.57 20.06 20.79
C PRO A 211 3.62 20.73 19.79
N LEU A 212 3.63 20.28 18.55
CA LEU A 212 2.46 20.40 17.67
C LEU A 212 1.28 19.72 18.30
N THR A 213 0.34 20.51 18.76
CA THR A 213 -0.95 19.99 19.16
C THR A 213 -1.98 20.87 18.51
N GLY A 214 -2.66 20.32 17.50
CA GLY A 214 -3.77 20.98 16.84
C GLY A 214 -4.49 20.06 15.85
N GLY A 215 -3.74 19.31 15.04
CA GLY A 215 -4.26 18.70 13.82
C GLY A 215 -4.90 19.75 12.90
N THR A 216 -5.26 19.36 11.69
CA THR A 216 -5.87 20.31 10.75
C THR A 216 -6.80 19.61 9.78
N ILE A 217 -7.69 20.36 9.14
CA ILE A 217 -8.51 19.83 8.05
C ILE A 217 -7.62 19.76 6.80
N ILE A 218 -7.47 18.56 6.26
CA ILE A 218 -6.74 18.30 5.01
C ILE A 218 -7.72 18.03 3.88
N LYS A 219 -7.41 18.58 2.71
CA LYS A 219 -8.08 18.32 1.44
C LYS A 219 -7.49 17.07 0.77
N TRP A 220 -8.36 16.16 0.39
CA TRP A 220 -8.04 14.89 -0.27
C TRP A 220 -8.36 14.88 -1.77
N GLY A 221 -9.23 15.79 -2.21
CA GLY A 221 -9.65 15.93 -3.60
C GLY A 221 -10.73 14.92 -4.02
N GLY A 222 -10.99 14.85 -5.34
CA GLY A 222 -12.03 14.02 -5.93
C GLY A 222 -13.42 14.66 -6.00
N SER A 223 -14.33 13.92 -6.65
CA SER A 223 -15.76 14.21 -6.74
C SER A 223 -16.58 13.04 -6.17
N PRO A 224 -17.85 13.25 -5.75
CA PRO A 224 -18.68 12.17 -5.23
C PRO A 224 -18.83 11.00 -6.21
N LEU A 225 -19.20 11.27 -7.46
CA LEU A 225 -19.43 10.22 -8.45
C LEU A 225 -18.13 9.54 -8.88
N GLY A 226 -17.06 10.31 -9.14
CA GLY A 226 -15.77 9.75 -9.52
C GLY A 226 -15.17 8.85 -8.44
N THR A 227 -15.25 9.29 -7.18
CA THR A 227 -14.73 8.53 -6.03
C THR A 227 -15.54 7.25 -5.79
N CYS A 228 -16.88 7.32 -5.78
CA CYS A 228 -17.72 6.12 -5.62
C CYS A 228 -17.50 5.10 -6.75
N ASN A 229 -17.39 5.56 -8.00
CA ASN A 229 -17.10 4.68 -9.13
C ASN A 229 -15.73 4.02 -9.00
N ALA A 230 -14.71 4.79 -8.59
CA ALA A 230 -13.36 4.29 -8.35
C ALA A 230 -13.32 3.21 -7.25
N GLN A 231 -14.02 3.43 -6.12
CA GLN A 231 -14.10 2.46 -5.03
C GLN A 231 -14.70 1.12 -5.50
N VAL A 232 -15.77 1.15 -6.29
CA VAL A 232 -16.41 -0.06 -6.84
C VAL A 232 -15.47 -0.78 -7.82
N ALA A 233 -14.87 -0.04 -8.75
CA ALA A 233 -13.99 -0.59 -9.77
C ALA A 233 -12.70 -1.18 -9.17
N LEU A 234 -12.03 -0.42 -8.31
CA LEU A 234 -10.82 -0.85 -7.62
C LEU A 234 -11.06 -2.10 -6.78
N TRP A 235 -12.17 -2.17 -6.05
CA TRP A 235 -12.51 -3.34 -5.26
C TRP A 235 -12.60 -4.61 -6.11
N GLN A 236 -13.23 -4.53 -7.28
CA GLN A 236 -13.35 -5.67 -8.20
C GLN A 236 -12.00 -6.05 -8.81
N HIS A 237 -11.19 -5.06 -9.19
CA HIS A 237 -9.86 -5.28 -9.77
C HIS A 237 -8.92 -5.93 -8.76
N MET A 238 -8.84 -5.39 -7.54
CA MET A 238 -8.01 -5.93 -6.47
C MET A 238 -8.35 -7.39 -6.14
N GLN A 239 -9.64 -7.75 -6.10
CA GLN A 239 -10.04 -9.15 -5.92
C GLN A 239 -9.51 -10.05 -7.05
N LYS A 240 -9.68 -9.63 -8.32
CA LYS A 240 -9.18 -10.40 -9.47
C LYS A 240 -7.66 -10.54 -9.42
N PHE A 241 -6.96 -9.46 -9.11
CA PHE A 241 -5.51 -9.41 -8.99
C PHE A 241 -5.01 -10.41 -7.93
N PHE A 242 -5.57 -10.40 -6.73
CA PHE A 242 -5.19 -11.38 -5.70
C PHE A 242 -5.54 -12.82 -6.09
N MET A 243 -6.70 -13.06 -6.70
CA MET A 243 -7.06 -14.42 -7.15
C MET A 243 -6.08 -14.93 -8.21
N GLN A 244 -5.71 -14.09 -9.16
CA GLN A 244 -4.79 -14.45 -10.23
C GLN A 244 -3.37 -14.72 -9.71
N HIS A 245 -2.86 -13.86 -8.83
CA HIS A 245 -1.44 -13.88 -8.46
C HIS A 245 -1.12 -14.64 -7.18
N VAL A 246 -2.07 -14.75 -6.25
CA VAL A 246 -1.90 -15.48 -4.99
C VAL A 246 -2.57 -16.85 -5.04
N ARG A 247 -3.79 -16.96 -5.57
CA ARG A 247 -4.49 -18.24 -5.56
C ARG A 247 -4.10 -19.11 -6.76
N GLU A 248 -4.34 -18.61 -7.97
CA GLU A 248 -4.25 -19.41 -9.20
C GLU A 248 -2.82 -19.79 -9.59
N LYS A 249 -1.83 -19.02 -9.15
CA LYS A 249 -0.41 -19.33 -9.34
C LYS A 249 0.20 -20.18 -8.23
N SER A 250 -0.53 -20.46 -7.14
CA SER A 250 -0.01 -21.32 -6.08
C SER A 250 0.02 -22.78 -6.51
N PRO A 251 1.16 -23.49 -6.39
CA PRO A 251 1.21 -24.93 -6.57
C PRO A 251 0.44 -25.69 -5.48
N CYS A 252 0.19 -25.05 -4.32
CA CYS A 252 -0.61 -25.62 -3.24
C CYS A 252 -2.12 -25.46 -3.48
N TRP A 253 -2.54 -24.65 -4.45
CA TRP A 253 -3.93 -24.50 -4.85
C TRP A 253 -4.28 -25.45 -6.01
N THR A 254 -4.75 -26.65 -5.68
CA THR A 254 -5.29 -27.58 -6.68
C THR A 254 -6.79 -27.38 -6.82
N VAL A 255 -7.26 -27.10 -8.05
CA VAL A 255 -8.69 -27.19 -8.36
C VAL A 255 -9.00 -28.66 -8.60
N GLU A 256 -9.40 -29.39 -7.56
CA GLU A 256 -10.14 -30.64 -7.80
C GLU A 256 -11.48 -30.24 -8.43
N VAL A 257 -11.59 -30.38 -9.76
CA VAL A 257 -12.88 -30.34 -10.45
C VAL A 257 -13.61 -31.65 -10.10
N SER A 258 -14.14 -31.74 -8.88
CA SER A 258 -15.06 -32.80 -8.54
C SER A 258 -16.41 -32.45 -9.15
N SER A 259 -16.90 -33.31 -10.02
CA SER A 259 -18.22 -33.22 -10.67
C SER A 259 -19.39 -33.40 -9.69
N ASN A 260 -19.20 -33.19 -8.39
CA ASN A 260 -20.25 -33.20 -7.39
C ASN A 260 -19.92 -32.24 -6.23
N ARG A 261 -20.84 -31.30 -5.99
CA ARG A 261 -20.82 -30.24 -4.97
C ARG A 261 -20.29 -30.68 -3.60
N THR A 262 -18.98 -30.62 -3.41
CA THR A 262 -18.34 -30.35 -2.11
C THR A 262 -16.88 -29.97 -2.35
N LEU A 263 -16.53 -28.72 -2.04
CA LEU A 263 -15.14 -28.25 -2.04
C LEU A 263 -14.41 -28.91 -0.86
N LYS A 264 -13.50 -29.84 -1.12
CA LYS A 264 -12.48 -30.24 -0.15
C LYS A 264 -11.14 -29.68 -0.61
N GLN A 265 -10.55 -28.86 0.24
CA GLN A 265 -9.21 -28.30 0.09
C GLN A 265 -8.22 -29.43 0.41
N ALA A 266 -7.44 -29.89 -0.57
CA ALA A 266 -6.35 -30.84 -0.36
C ALA A 266 -5.01 -30.14 -0.63
N CYS A 267 -4.34 -29.71 0.45
CA CYS A 267 -2.92 -29.36 0.37
C CYS A 267 -2.12 -30.66 0.23
N VAL A 268 -1.46 -30.85 -0.90
CA VAL A 268 -0.48 -31.92 -1.07
C VAL A 268 0.87 -31.39 -0.58
N ALA A 269 1.40 -31.99 0.49
CA ALA A 269 2.74 -31.68 0.97
C ALA A 269 3.80 -32.14 -0.05
N PRO A 270 4.92 -31.40 -0.25
CA PRO A 270 6.02 -31.87 -1.07
C PRO A 270 6.71 -33.08 -0.41
N ARG A 271 7.16 -34.03 -1.23
CA ARG A 271 7.97 -35.18 -0.82
C ARG A 271 9.43 -34.82 -0.62
#